data_AF-A0A286TWV1-F1
#
_entry.id   AF-A0A286TWV1-F1
#
_cell.length_a   1.000
_cell.length_b   1.000
_cell.length_c   1.000
_cell.angle_alpha   90.00
_cell.angle_beta   90.00
_cell.angle_gamma   90.00
#
_symmetry.space_group_name_H-M   'P 1'
#
loop_
_entity.id
_entity.type
_entity.pdbx_description
1 polymer ?
#
loop_
_entity_poly.entity_id
_entity_poly.type
_entity_poly.pdbx_seq_one_letter_code
_entity_poly.pdbx_strand_id
1 'polypeptide(L)'
;MNIIIGAFFSEVGMKLLEILSKWDPQIERIQRELAFKGDTAEIRFARVCKYLRKHDFSIEQEMPDWEALKVFLVAKRDYLLRLLENPNLLEHEFFTDLLWAVFHMAEEFEARMDVDCLPSEDQDHLHGDTKRVYGQLALLWLKHMEHLIVSYPFLFSISMRLNPFDPNPTPIVQKSQ
;
A
#
# COMPACT_ATOMS: atom_id res chain seq x y z
N MET A 1 5.45 13.17 13.55
CA MET A 1 5.95 12.08 12.69
C MET A 1 6.06 10.84 13.54
N ASN A 2 5.60 9.68 13.07
CA ASN A 2 5.95 8.44 13.75
C ASN A 2 6.89 7.66 12.85
N ILE A 3 8.17 7.58 13.25
CA ILE A 3 9.25 6.87 12.52
C ILE A 3 8.79 5.46 12.12
N ILE A 4 7.94 4.86 12.96
CA ILE A 4 7.31 3.56 12.74
C ILE A 4 6.48 3.48 11.45
N ILE A 5 5.72 4.51 11.09
CA ILE A 5 4.92 4.53 9.84
C ILE A 5 5.85 4.61 8.62
N GLY A 6 6.91 5.43 8.71
CA GLY A 6 7.92 5.49 7.66
C GLY A 6 8.66 4.18 7.46
N ALA A 7 9.06 3.52 8.56
CA ALA A 7 9.69 2.21 8.54
C ALA A 7 8.75 1.14 7.96
N PHE A 8 7.48 1.13 8.37
CA PHE A 8 6.46 0.24 7.82
C PHE A 8 6.35 0.40 6.30
N PHE A 9 6.27 1.64 5.79
CA PHE A 9 6.19 1.86 4.35
C PHE A 9 7.45 1.41 3.62
N SER A 10 8.66 1.64 4.17
CA SER A 10 9.89 1.22 3.50
C SER A 10 10.02 -0.30 3.40
N GLU A 11 9.55 -1.04 4.40
CA GLU A 11 9.74 -2.49 4.49
C GLU A 11 8.59 -3.33 3.94
N VAL A 12 7.35 -2.85 4.11
CA VAL A 12 6.14 -3.61 3.78
C VAL A 12 5.17 -2.78 2.95
N GLY A 13 4.78 -1.61 3.44
CA GLY A 13 3.64 -0.86 2.92
C GLY A 13 3.77 -0.48 1.45
N MET A 14 4.94 -0.04 0.99
CA MET A 14 5.12 0.33 -0.43
C MET A 14 5.01 -0.87 -1.36
N LYS A 15 5.64 -2.00 -1.01
CA LYS A 15 5.61 -3.21 -1.84
C LYS A 15 4.24 -3.88 -1.81
N LEU A 16 3.59 -3.91 -0.65
CA LEU A 16 2.22 -4.41 -0.52
C LEU A 16 1.27 -3.57 -1.38
N LEU A 17 1.37 -2.25 -1.31
CA LEU A 17 0.52 -1.36 -2.10
C LEU A 17 0.77 -1.52 -3.61
N GLU A 18 2.02 -1.72 -4.02
CA GLU A 18 2.38 -2.05 -5.42
C GLU A 18 1.71 -3.36 -5.88
N ILE A 19 1.76 -4.43 -5.07
CA ILE A 19 1.13 -5.72 -5.39
C ILE A 19 -0.39 -5.55 -5.51
N LEU A 20 -1.03 -5.00 -4.49
CA LEU A 20 -2.50 -4.89 -4.43
C LEU A 20 -3.06 -3.94 -5.49
N SER A 21 -2.33 -2.86 -5.81
CA SER A 21 -2.77 -1.91 -6.85
C SER A 21 -2.85 -2.54 -8.24
N LYS A 22 -2.09 -3.61 -8.53
CA LYS A 22 -2.16 -4.33 -9.81
C LYS A 22 -3.44 -5.15 -9.96
N TRP A 23 -4.10 -5.50 -8.85
CA TRP A 23 -5.36 -6.23 -8.85
C TRP A 23 -6.55 -5.27 -8.88
N ASP A 24 -6.32 -3.97 -8.92
CA ASP A 24 -7.38 -2.98 -8.99
C ASP A 24 -7.82 -2.79 -10.44
N PRO A 25 -9.07 -3.13 -10.81
CA PRO A 25 -9.55 -3.01 -12.18
C PRO A 25 -9.59 -1.56 -12.68
N GLN A 26 -9.43 -0.58 -11.79
CA GLN A 26 -9.40 0.84 -12.12
C GLN A 26 -7.99 1.45 -12.01
N ILE A 27 -6.94 0.64 -11.87
CA ILE A 27 -5.55 1.11 -11.73
C ILE A 27 -5.12 2.05 -12.87
N GLU A 28 -5.53 1.76 -14.10
CA GLU A 28 -5.20 2.60 -15.27
C GLU A 28 -5.78 4.03 -15.17
N ARG A 29 -6.90 4.20 -14.45
CA ARG A 29 -7.47 5.54 -14.19
C ARG A 29 -6.59 6.30 -13.20
N ILE A 30 -6.14 5.64 -12.13
CA ILE A 30 -5.19 6.21 -11.15
C ILE A 30 -3.89 6.61 -11.86
N GLN A 31 -3.37 5.71 -12.71
CA GLN A 31 -2.14 5.92 -13.47
C GLN A 31 -2.22 7.08 -14.45
N ARG A 32 -3.36 7.27 -15.14
CA ARG A 32 -3.54 8.41 -16.05
C ARG A 32 -3.51 9.75 -15.32
N GLU A 33 -4.11 9.84 -14.13
CA GLU A 33 -4.04 11.05 -13.30
C GLU A 33 -2.60 11.37 -12.85
N LEU A 34 -1.75 10.33 -12.73
CA LEU A 34 -0.32 10.45 -12.38
C LEU A 34 0.59 10.80 -13.56
N ALA A 35 0.22 10.42 -14.78
CA ALA A 35 1.09 10.45 -15.96
C ALA A 35 1.23 11.84 -16.63
N PHE A 36 0.60 12.89 -16.11
CA PHE A 36 0.69 14.22 -16.68
C PHE A 36 2.11 14.79 -16.56
N LYS A 37 2.80 14.84 -17.70
CA LYS A 37 4.16 15.38 -17.82
C LYS A 37 4.14 16.91 -17.74
N GLY A 38 5.03 17.48 -16.93
CA GLY A 38 5.18 18.94 -16.75
C GLY A 38 4.65 19.48 -15.42
N ASP A 39 3.91 18.68 -14.66
CA ASP A 39 3.42 19.08 -13.34
C ASP A 39 4.47 18.90 -12.23
N THR A 40 4.43 19.77 -11.22
CA THR A 40 5.26 19.59 -10.01
C THR A 40 4.82 18.36 -9.20
N ALA A 41 5.66 17.90 -8.28
CA ALA A 41 5.33 16.76 -7.43
C ALA A 41 4.07 17.02 -6.57
N GLU A 42 3.89 18.26 -6.12
CA GLU A 42 2.77 18.72 -5.31
C GLU A 42 1.46 18.75 -6.10
N ILE A 43 1.49 19.20 -7.36
CA ILE A 43 0.30 19.20 -8.24
C ILE A 43 -0.12 17.76 -8.54
N ARG A 44 0.83 16.89 -8.88
CA ARG A 44 0.56 15.46 -9.10
C ARG A 44 -0.01 14.82 -7.84
N PHE A 45 0.59 15.09 -6.68
CA PHE A 45 0.10 14.57 -5.40
C PHE A 45 -1.33 15.04 -5.08
N ALA A 46 -1.65 16.32 -5.29
CA ALA A 46 -3.00 16.83 -5.06
C ALA A 46 -4.08 16.12 -5.91
N ARG A 47 -3.76 15.77 -7.16
CA ARG A 47 -4.67 14.98 -8.02
C ARG A 47 -4.86 13.56 -7.51
N VAL A 48 -3.76 12.90 -7.13
CA VAL A 48 -3.80 11.55 -6.53
C VAL A 48 -4.63 11.53 -5.26
N CYS A 49 -4.43 12.50 -4.36
CA CYS A 49 -5.24 12.64 -3.15
C CYS A 49 -6.73 12.76 -3.48
N LYS A 50 -7.08 13.59 -4.46
CA LYS A 50 -8.48 13.80 -4.86
C LYS A 50 -9.11 12.53 -5.43
N TYR A 51 -8.35 11.76 -6.21
CA TYR A 51 -8.82 10.51 -6.79
C TYR A 51 -8.96 9.41 -5.72
N LEU A 52 -7.87 9.10 -5.01
CA LEU A 52 -7.82 7.99 -4.06
C LEU A 52 -8.80 8.14 -2.88
N ARG A 53 -9.11 9.37 -2.45
CA ARG A 53 -10.13 9.60 -1.40
C ARG A 53 -11.55 9.23 -1.82
N LYS A 54 -11.82 9.09 -3.12
CA LYS A 54 -13.13 8.70 -3.68
C LYS A 54 -13.08 7.32 -4.32
N HIS A 55 -11.95 6.65 -4.23
CA HIS A 55 -11.71 5.38 -4.89
C HIS A 55 -12.28 4.24 -4.05
N ASP A 56 -12.84 3.23 -4.71
CA ASP A 56 -13.52 2.11 -4.04
C ASP A 56 -12.56 0.97 -3.64
N PHE A 57 -11.30 1.04 -4.11
CA PHE A 57 -10.24 0.08 -3.81
C PHE A 57 -10.66 -1.38 -4.06
N SER A 58 -11.31 -1.64 -5.18
CA SER A 58 -11.73 -2.99 -5.55
C SER A 58 -10.53 -3.89 -5.87
N ILE A 59 -10.68 -5.19 -5.61
CA ILE A 59 -9.76 -6.23 -6.03
C ILE A 59 -10.51 -7.08 -7.06
N GLU A 60 -9.92 -7.24 -8.23
CA GLU A 60 -10.43 -8.08 -9.32
C GLU A 60 -10.54 -9.52 -8.85
N GLN A 61 -11.67 -10.16 -9.14
CA GLN A 61 -11.97 -11.52 -8.69
C GLN A 61 -11.34 -12.61 -9.55
N GLU A 62 -10.90 -12.27 -10.78
CA GLU A 62 -10.22 -13.23 -11.66
C GLU A 62 -8.77 -13.44 -11.18
N MET A 63 -8.62 -14.41 -10.27
CA MET A 63 -7.40 -15.00 -9.73
C MET A 63 -6.21 -14.03 -9.57
N PRO A 64 -6.22 -13.18 -8.53
CA PRO A 64 -4.99 -12.55 -8.07
C PRO A 64 -3.93 -13.60 -7.71
N ASP A 65 -2.65 -13.27 -7.88
CA ASP A 65 -1.51 -14.13 -7.55
C ASP A 65 -1.35 -14.24 -6.02
N TRP A 66 -2.22 -15.05 -5.40
CA TRP A 66 -2.27 -15.27 -3.96
C TRP A 66 -0.98 -15.85 -3.41
N GLU A 67 -0.32 -16.73 -4.16
CA GLU A 67 0.94 -17.33 -3.76
C GLU A 67 2.05 -16.28 -3.68
N ALA A 68 2.16 -15.35 -4.65
CA ALA A 68 3.12 -14.25 -4.55
C ALA A 68 2.86 -13.33 -3.35
N LEU A 69 1.59 -13.04 -3.04
CA LEU A 69 1.23 -12.24 -1.86
C LEU A 69 1.56 -12.98 -0.55
N LYS A 70 1.25 -14.28 -0.47
CA LYS A 70 1.59 -15.15 0.65
C LYS A 70 3.09 -15.18 0.89
N VAL A 71 3.89 -15.50 -0.13
CA VAL A 71 5.36 -15.53 -0.02
C VAL A 71 5.90 -14.20 0.52
N PHE A 72 5.39 -13.07 0.02
CA PHE A 72 5.80 -11.76 0.48
C PHE A 72 5.39 -11.48 1.94
N LEU A 73 4.13 -11.70 2.31
CA LEU A 73 3.62 -11.37 3.65
C LEU A 73 4.18 -12.29 4.73
N VAL A 74 4.27 -13.60 4.47
CA VAL A 74 4.86 -14.57 5.41
C VAL A 74 6.32 -14.21 5.69
N ALA A 75 7.10 -13.83 4.67
CA ALA A 75 8.48 -13.38 4.85
C ALA A 75 8.61 -12.08 5.67
N LYS A 76 7.52 -11.31 5.84
CA LYS A 76 7.48 -10.05 6.61
C LYS A 76 6.80 -10.20 7.97
N ARG A 77 6.28 -11.39 8.33
CA ARG A 77 5.55 -11.62 9.58
C ARG A 77 6.32 -11.20 10.83
N ASP A 78 7.58 -11.63 10.97
CA ASP A 78 8.40 -11.29 12.15
C ASP A 78 8.74 -9.78 12.21
N TYR A 79 8.74 -9.09 11.07
CA TYR A 79 8.88 -7.63 11.05
C TYR A 79 7.59 -6.95 11.53
N LEU A 80 6.43 -7.40 11.04
CA LEU A 80 5.12 -6.88 11.45
C LEU A 80 4.88 -7.10 12.96
N LEU A 81 5.24 -8.27 13.49
CA LEU A 81 5.14 -8.56 14.93
C LEU A 81 5.98 -7.58 15.77
N ARG A 82 7.22 -7.30 15.36
CA ARG A 82 8.08 -6.31 16.03
C ARG A 82 7.52 -4.89 15.98
N LEU A 83 6.76 -4.53 14.95
CA LEU A 83 6.06 -3.25 14.91
C LEU A 83 4.88 -3.23 15.90
N LEU A 84 4.16 -4.35 16.04
CA LEU A 84 3.06 -4.49 17.01
C LEU A 84 3.53 -4.40 18.47
N GLU A 85 4.76 -4.83 18.74
CA GLU A 85 5.41 -4.71 20.06
C GLU A 85 5.79 -3.27 20.43
N ASN A 86 5.68 -2.30 19.51
CA ASN A 86 6.09 -0.94 19.77
C ASN A 86 5.11 -0.22 20.71
N PRO A 87 5.56 0.29 21.88
CA PRO A 87 4.67 0.90 22.87
C PRO A 87 4.01 2.20 22.38
N ASN A 88 4.57 2.87 21.38
CA ASN A 88 4.04 4.12 20.81
C ASN A 88 3.01 3.87 19.68
N LEU A 89 2.66 2.61 19.42
CA LEU A 89 1.72 2.25 18.35
C LEU A 89 0.31 2.82 18.63
N LEU A 90 -0.14 2.76 19.89
CA LEU A 90 -1.47 3.20 20.32
C LEU A 90 -1.76 4.69 20.06
N GLU A 91 -0.73 5.51 19.86
CA GLU A 91 -0.91 6.92 19.48
C GLU A 91 -1.52 7.10 18.08
N HIS A 92 -1.61 6.03 17.28
CA HIS A 92 -2.06 6.07 15.89
C HIS A 92 -3.08 4.96 15.60
N GLU A 93 -4.27 5.06 16.18
CA GLU A 93 -5.39 4.10 16.03
C GLU A 93 -5.53 3.55 14.60
N PHE A 94 -5.62 4.43 13.60
CA PHE A 94 -5.73 4.02 12.19
C PHE A 94 -4.54 3.19 11.67
N PHE A 95 -3.31 3.50 12.10
CA PHE A 95 -2.13 2.72 11.71
C PHE A 95 -2.09 1.38 12.44
N THR A 96 -2.44 1.37 13.73
CA THR A 96 -2.57 0.16 14.54
C THR A 96 -3.53 -0.83 13.89
N ASP A 97 -4.72 -0.36 13.48
CA ASP A 97 -5.74 -1.19 12.83
C ASP A 97 -5.25 -1.78 11.50
N LEU A 98 -4.58 -0.96 10.68
CA LEU A 98 -4.00 -1.46 9.43
C LEU A 98 -2.89 -2.47 9.69
N LEU A 99 -2.00 -2.21 10.65
CA LEU A 99 -0.90 -3.11 10.97
C LEU A 99 -1.42 -4.47 11.44
N TRP A 100 -2.47 -4.48 12.27
CA TRP A 100 -3.18 -5.70 12.65
C TRP A 100 -3.82 -6.41 11.46
N ALA A 101 -4.49 -5.69 10.56
CA ALA A 101 -5.10 -6.30 9.38
C ALA A 101 -4.06 -6.97 8.46
N VAL A 102 -2.92 -6.32 8.24
CA VAL A 102 -1.82 -6.89 7.44
C VAL A 102 -1.17 -8.08 8.15
N PHE A 103 -0.99 -8.02 9.47
CA PHE A 103 -0.47 -9.12 10.26
C PHE A 103 -1.41 -10.33 10.24
N HIS A 104 -2.70 -10.13 10.48
CA HIS A 104 -3.71 -11.17 10.41
C HIS A 104 -3.73 -11.88 9.05
N MET A 105 -3.66 -11.11 7.97
CA MET A 105 -3.58 -11.66 6.62
C MET A 105 -2.33 -12.54 6.42
N ALA A 106 -1.18 -12.13 6.98
CA ALA A 106 0.03 -12.94 6.95
C ALA A 106 -0.11 -14.27 7.73
N GLU A 107 -0.76 -14.24 8.89
CA GLU A 107 -1.05 -15.45 9.69
C GLU A 107 -2.00 -16.40 8.93
N GLU A 108 -3.04 -15.87 8.30
CA GLU A 108 -4.01 -16.66 7.56
C GLU A 108 -3.37 -17.33 6.33
N PHE A 109 -2.51 -16.61 5.62
CA PHE A 109 -1.74 -17.15 4.49
C PHE A 109 -0.74 -18.23 4.91
N GLU A 110 -0.10 -18.09 6.07
CA GLU A 110 0.83 -19.09 6.58
C GLU A 110 0.11 -20.38 7.00
N ALA A 111 -1.07 -20.25 7.61
CA ALA A 111 -1.89 -21.38 8.04
C ALA A 111 -2.46 -22.19 6.87
N ARG A 112 -2.66 -21.57 5.70
CA ARG A 112 -3.20 -22.21 4.49
C ARG A 112 -2.09 -22.84 3.65
N MET A 113 -2.09 -24.17 3.55
CA MET A 113 -1.11 -24.92 2.74
C MET A 113 -1.21 -24.58 1.25
N ASP A 114 -2.42 -24.57 0.70
CA ASP A 114 -2.70 -24.29 -0.72
C ASP A 114 -3.73 -23.17 -0.81
N VAL A 115 -3.31 -22.01 -1.30
CA VAL A 115 -4.16 -20.81 -1.43
C VAL A 115 -4.86 -20.72 -2.78
N ASP A 116 -4.43 -21.53 -3.75
CA ASP A 116 -5.01 -21.57 -5.09
C ASP A 116 -6.20 -22.55 -5.16
N CYS A 117 -6.29 -23.49 -4.22
CA CYS A 117 -7.35 -24.50 -4.15
C CYS A 117 -8.30 -24.32 -2.94
N LEU A 118 -8.68 -23.07 -2.63
CA LEU A 118 -9.59 -22.77 -1.51
C LEU A 118 -11.07 -22.94 -1.88
N PRO A 119 -11.95 -23.31 -0.93
CA PRO A 119 -13.40 -23.20 -1.08
C PRO A 119 -13.84 -21.76 -1.41
N SER A 120 -15.00 -21.59 -2.05
CA SER A 120 -15.54 -20.28 -2.44
C SER A 120 -15.62 -19.28 -1.29
N GLU A 121 -16.05 -19.74 -0.12
CA GLU A 121 -16.24 -18.92 1.07
C GLU A 121 -14.90 -18.39 1.62
N ASP A 122 -13.84 -19.20 1.55
CA ASP A 122 -12.49 -18.80 1.94
C ASP A 122 -11.89 -17.81 0.92
N GLN A 123 -12.15 -18.00 -0.38
CA GLN A 123 -11.75 -17.04 -1.41
C GLN A 123 -12.44 -15.69 -1.21
N ASP A 124 -13.76 -15.69 -0.97
CA ASP A 124 -14.53 -14.47 -0.69
C ASP A 124 -14.01 -13.74 0.56
N HIS A 125 -13.63 -14.48 1.60
CA HIS A 125 -13.02 -13.92 2.80
C HIS A 125 -11.69 -13.22 2.46
N LEU A 126 -10.77 -13.91 1.76
CA LEU A 126 -9.49 -13.35 1.35
C LEU A 126 -9.65 -12.10 0.49
N HIS A 127 -10.61 -12.10 -0.44
CA HIS A 127 -10.93 -10.94 -1.26
C HIS A 127 -11.40 -9.76 -0.40
N GLY A 128 -12.31 -9.99 0.54
CA GLY A 128 -12.81 -8.97 1.45
C GLY A 128 -11.71 -8.34 2.31
N ASP A 129 -10.83 -9.18 2.87
CA ASP A 129 -9.71 -8.74 3.70
C ASP A 129 -8.65 -7.99 2.90
N THR A 130 -8.33 -8.48 1.70
CA THR A 130 -7.40 -7.83 0.78
C THR A 130 -7.90 -6.47 0.34
N LYS A 131 -9.18 -6.36 0.00
CA LYS A 131 -9.84 -5.08 -0.33
C LYS A 131 -9.74 -4.08 0.84
N ARG A 132 -10.02 -4.53 2.06
CA ARG A 132 -9.95 -3.72 3.27
C ARG A 132 -8.53 -3.21 3.52
N VAL A 133 -7.54 -4.09 3.46
CA VAL A 133 -6.12 -3.75 3.61
C VAL A 133 -5.68 -2.77 2.53
N TYR A 134 -6.03 -3.01 1.26
CA TYR A 134 -5.66 -2.14 0.15
C TYR A 134 -6.15 -0.70 0.35
N GLY A 135 -7.42 -0.52 0.67
CA GLY A 135 -8.00 0.80 0.91
C GLY A 135 -7.37 1.52 2.11
N GLN A 136 -7.23 0.82 3.25
CA GLN A 136 -6.59 1.38 4.44
C GLN A 136 -5.13 1.77 4.19
N LEU A 137 -4.38 0.93 3.47
CA LEU A 137 -2.98 1.14 3.12
C LEU A 137 -2.79 2.35 2.20
N ALA A 138 -3.63 2.49 1.17
CA ALA A 138 -3.61 3.63 0.27
C ALA A 138 -3.92 4.95 1.00
N LEU A 139 -4.93 4.95 1.89
CA LEU A 139 -5.30 6.13 2.68
C LEU A 139 -4.23 6.48 3.71
N LEU A 140 -3.58 5.48 4.34
CA LEU A 140 -2.44 5.74 5.22
C LEU A 140 -1.28 6.35 4.44
N TRP A 141 -1.03 5.86 3.22
CA TRP A 141 0.03 6.39 2.35
C TRP A 141 -0.24 7.85 2.00
N LEU A 142 -1.47 8.23 1.67
CA LEU A 142 -1.84 9.64 1.46
C LEU A 142 -1.53 10.50 2.69
N LYS A 143 -1.98 10.07 3.87
CA LYS A 143 -1.73 10.79 5.13
C LYS A 143 -0.23 10.89 5.43
N HIS A 144 0.53 9.85 5.13
CA HIS A 144 1.98 9.85 5.27
C HIS A 144 2.63 10.87 4.31
N MET A 145 2.22 10.89 3.05
CA MET A 145 2.72 11.83 2.05
C MET A 145 2.36 13.29 2.36
N GLU A 146 1.16 13.56 2.87
CA GLU A 146 0.74 14.88 3.39
C GLU A 146 1.61 15.37 4.56
N HIS A 147 2.11 14.44 5.38
CA HIS A 147 3.07 14.79 6.41
C HIS A 147 4.46 15.07 5.82
N LEU A 148 4.92 14.24 4.88
CA LEU A 148 6.23 14.39 4.24
C LEU A 148 6.35 15.71 3.46
N ILE A 149 5.33 16.11 2.71
CA ILE A 149 5.37 17.35 1.91
C ILE A 149 5.63 18.59 2.79
N VAL A 150 5.10 18.62 4.01
CA VAL A 150 5.28 19.74 4.96
C VAL A 150 6.59 19.60 5.75
N SER A 151 6.88 18.39 6.25
CA SER A 151 7.92 18.20 7.28
C SER A 151 9.25 17.73 6.71
N TYR A 152 9.23 17.01 5.58
CA TYR A 152 10.41 16.40 4.95
C TYR A 152 10.31 16.46 3.41
N PRO A 153 10.37 17.64 2.78
CA PRO A 153 10.12 17.79 1.34
C PRO A 153 11.03 16.93 0.45
N PHE A 154 12.26 16.64 0.90
CA PHE A 154 13.18 15.75 0.18
C PHE A 154 12.70 14.29 0.17
N LEU A 155 12.13 13.80 1.28
CA LEU A 155 11.51 12.46 1.35
C LEU A 155 10.25 12.41 0.52
N PHE A 156 9.42 13.45 0.58
CA PHE A 156 8.24 13.56 -0.28
C PHE A 156 8.61 13.45 -1.77
N SER A 157 9.65 14.16 -2.20
CA SER A 157 10.11 14.15 -3.59
C SER A 157 10.48 12.74 -4.07
N ILE A 158 11.25 11.97 -3.28
CA ILE A 158 11.62 10.60 -3.66
C ILE A 158 10.42 9.65 -3.58
N SER A 159 9.58 9.76 -2.55
CA SER A 159 8.37 8.93 -2.42
C SER A 159 7.37 9.18 -3.55
N MET A 160 7.31 10.40 -4.10
CA MET A 160 6.49 10.70 -5.28
C MET A 160 7.03 10.08 -6.58
N ARG A 161 8.35 9.87 -6.71
CA ARG A 161 8.93 9.17 -7.87
C ARG A 161 8.86 7.65 -7.76
N LEU A 162 8.83 7.15 -6.53
CA LEU A 162 8.62 5.75 -6.20
C LEU A 162 7.15 5.45 -5.87
N ASN A 163 6.22 6.28 -6.38
CA ASN A 163 4.80 6.15 -6.10
C ASN A 163 4.32 4.73 -6.48
N PRO A 164 3.61 4.03 -5.59
CA PRO A 164 3.23 2.62 -5.80
C PRO A 164 2.22 2.42 -6.94
N PHE A 165 1.58 3.50 -7.40
CA PHE A 165 0.66 3.49 -8.53
C PHE A 165 1.34 3.87 -9.85
N ASP A 166 2.62 4.28 -9.86
CA ASP A 166 3.36 4.51 -11.11
C ASP A 166 3.76 3.14 -11.70
N PRO A 167 3.45 2.85 -12.99
CA PRO A 167 3.87 1.59 -13.62
C PRO A 167 5.37 1.49 -13.83
N ASN A 168 6.11 2.61 -13.83
CA ASN A 168 7.55 2.65 -14.05
C ASN A 168 8.25 3.56 -13.02
N PRO A 169 8.17 3.23 -11.72
CA PRO A 169 8.72 4.07 -10.67
C PRO A 169 10.25 4.11 -10.80
N THR A 170 10.85 5.28 -10.60
CA THR A 170 12.31 5.43 -10.66
C THR A 170 12.83 6.33 -9.55
N PRO A 171 13.86 5.92 -8.80
CA PRO A 171 14.44 6.78 -7.77
C PRO A 171 15.22 7.96 -8.39
N ILE A 172 15.60 7.85 -9.67
CA ILE A 172 16.50 8.75 -10.38
C ILE A 172 15.82 10.10 -10.64
N VAL A 173 16.51 11.18 -10.32
CA VAL A 173 16.08 12.53 -10.67
C VAL A 173 16.36 12.76 -12.15
N GLN A 174 15.31 12.86 -12.96
CA GLN A 174 15.42 13.30 -14.36
C GLN A 174 15.31 14.82 -14.39
N LYS A 175 16.28 15.50 -15.01
CA LYS A 175 16.18 16.96 -15.22
C LYS A 175 15.00 17.23 -16.16
N SER A 176 14.13 18.15 -15.78
CA SER A 176 13.09 18.71 -16.65
C SER A 176 13.77 19.25 -17.92
N GLN A 177 13.36 18.77 -19.09
CA GLN A 177 13.71 19.40 -20.36
C GLN A 177 12.98 20.73 -20.52
#